data_AF-A0A8T0I708-F1
#
_entry.id   AF-A0A8T0I708-F1
#
_cell.length_a   1.000
_cell.length_b   1.000
_cell.length_c   1.000
_cell.angle_alpha   90.00
_cell.angle_beta   90.00
_cell.angle_gamma   90.00
#
_symmetry.space_group_name_H-M   'P 1'
#
loop_
_entity.id
_entity.type
_entity.pdbx_description
1 polymer ?
#
loop_
_entity_poly.entity_id
_entity_poly.type
_entity_poly.pdbx_seq_one_letter_code
_entity_poly.pdbx_strand_id
1 'polypeptide(L)'
;MTVGFASVMAVFIIERIDETTGRASIFPLLIAGAGSVAYWRFANDLRIYALVQFVPCFAIPAMAILLPPKYSHSHYWLWAAGWYLLAKIQEALDMKFYRWTHFLVSGHTLKHLSAAMVPVMTIIMLYSRNLRVERLSLLDKWRQQMRTSSPRGSGDSLAQKWKSYWSGRPNSSSLLHDESESLVRA
;
A
#
# COMPACT_ATOMS: atom_id res chain seq x y z
N MET A 1 -20.59 -14.99 2.44
CA MET A 1 -19.67 -13.82 2.42
C MET A 1 -19.10 -13.52 3.81
N THR A 2 -19.93 -13.37 4.86
CA THR A 2 -19.49 -12.99 6.23
C THR A 2 -18.36 -13.84 6.80
N VAL A 3 -18.49 -15.17 6.76
CA VAL A 3 -17.43 -16.08 7.25
C VAL A 3 -16.12 -15.87 6.49
N GLY A 4 -16.18 -15.69 5.16
CA GLY A 4 -15.00 -15.42 4.34
C GLY A 4 -14.30 -14.10 4.71
N PHE A 5 -15.04 -13.02 4.93
CA PHE A 5 -14.46 -11.74 5.39
C PHE A 5 -13.87 -11.85 6.79
N ALA A 6 -14.56 -12.54 7.70
CA ALA A 6 -14.07 -12.79 9.04
C ALA A 6 -12.74 -13.58 9.00
N SER A 7 -12.65 -14.62 8.16
CA SER A 7 -11.42 -15.39 7.97
C SER A 7 -10.29 -14.55 7.40
N VAL A 8 -10.54 -13.75 6.35
CA VAL A 8 -9.51 -12.87 5.76
C VAL A 8 -9.04 -11.83 6.77
N MET A 9 -9.95 -11.24 7.55
CA MET A 9 -9.55 -10.31 8.62
C MET A 9 -8.73 -10.98 9.72
N ALA A 10 -9.13 -12.17 10.15
CA ALA A 10 -8.38 -12.89 11.18
C ALA A 10 -6.95 -13.20 10.71
N VAL A 11 -6.79 -13.67 9.47
CA VAL A 11 -5.47 -13.91 8.86
C VAL A 11 -4.65 -12.62 8.81
N PHE A 12 -5.27 -11.50 8.43
CA PHE A 12 -4.60 -10.20 8.42
C PHE A 12 -4.14 -9.74 9.81
N ILE A 13 -4.97 -9.94 10.84
CA ILE A 13 -4.63 -9.61 12.25
C ILE A 13 -3.49 -10.48 12.75
N ILE A 14 -3.51 -11.80 12.45
CA ILE A 14 -2.42 -12.74 12.78
C ILE A 14 -1.10 -12.23 12.19
N GLU A 15 -1.14 -11.80 10.93
CA GLU A 15 0.06 -11.39 10.21
C GLU A 15 0.63 -10.04 10.70
N ARG A 16 -0.25 -9.09 11.05
CA ARG A 16 0.15 -7.72 11.43
C ARG A 16 0.45 -7.54 12.90
N ILE A 17 -0.26 -8.24 13.78
CA ILE A 17 -0.16 -8.08 15.23
C ILE A 17 0.60 -9.27 15.80
N ASP A 18 -0.10 -10.39 16.02
CA ASP A 18 0.46 -11.59 16.63
C ASP A 18 -0.45 -12.80 16.41
N GLU A 19 0.12 -14.01 16.46
CA GLU A 19 -0.67 -15.25 16.38
C GLU A 19 -1.68 -15.36 17.52
N THR A 20 -1.31 -14.95 18.73
CA THR A 20 -2.15 -15.11 19.93
C THR A 20 -3.38 -14.21 19.83
N THR A 21 -3.16 -12.93 19.51
CA THR A 21 -4.23 -11.94 19.32
C THR A 21 -5.07 -12.25 18.10
N GLY A 22 -4.45 -12.69 17.01
CA GLY A 22 -5.15 -13.04 15.79
C GLY A 22 -6.04 -14.27 15.93
N ARG A 23 -5.58 -15.31 16.63
CA ARG A 23 -6.41 -16.49 16.93
C ARG A 23 -7.57 -16.15 17.86
N ALA A 24 -7.32 -15.30 18.87
CA ALA A 24 -8.37 -14.77 19.73
C ALA A 24 -9.40 -13.93 18.97
N SER A 25 -9.00 -13.22 17.91
CA SER A 25 -9.89 -12.36 17.11
C SER A 25 -10.90 -13.12 16.23
N ILE A 26 -10.67 -14.42 15.96
CA ILE A 26 -11.57 -15.25 15.13
C ILE A 26 -12.97 -15.31 15.76
N PHE A 27 -13.04 -15.58 17.07
CA PHE A 27 -14.31 -15.66 17.80
C PHE A 27 -15.15 -14.39 17.73
N PRO A 28 -14.64 -13.20 18.12
CA PRO A 28 -15.42 -11.97 18.06
C PRO A 28 -15.78 -11.58 16.62
N LEU A 29 -14.92 -11.82 15.63
CA LEU A 29 -15.23 -11.57 14.21
C LEU A 29 -16.38 -12.45 13.71
N LEU A 30 -16.40 -13.74 14.08
CA LEU A 30 -17.48 -14.65 13.70
C LEU A 30 -18.79 -14.31 14.42
N ILE A 31 -18.73 -13.98 15.71
CA ILE A 31 -19.91 -13.56 16.47
C ILE A 31 -20.47 -12.25 15.91
N ALA A 32 -19.62 -11.27 15.61
CA ALA A 32 -20.06 -10.02 14.97
C ALA A 32 -20.69 -10.29 13.59
N GLY A 33 -20.09 -11.17 12.78
CA GLY A 33 -20.61 -11.58 11.49
C GLY A 33 -21.98 -12.28 11.60
N ALA A 34 -22.09 -13.30 12.45
CA ALA A 34 -23.33 -14.03 12.66
C ALA A 34 -24.42 -13.16 13.31
N GLY A 35 -24.04 -12.34 14.31
CA GLY A 35 -24.91 -11.40 14.98
C GLY A 35 -25.47 -10.34 14.03
N SER A 36 -24.67 -9.86 13.07
CA SER A 36 -25.15 -8.92 12.04
C SER A 36 -26.22 -9.55 11.13
N VAL A 37 -26.08 -10.83 10.79
CA VAL A 37 -27.06 -11.58 9.98
C VAL A 37 -28.33 -11.87 10.79
N ALA A 38 -28.17 -12.28 12.05
CA ALA A 38 -29.30 -12.48 12.95
C ALA A 38 -30.08 -11.18 13.15
N TYR A 39 -29.38 -10.08 13.41
CA TYR A 39 -30.00 -8.75 13.53
C TYR A 39 -30.74 -8.35 12.26
N TRP A 40 -30.14 -8.53 11.08
CA TRP A 40 -30.83 -8.30 9.81
C TRP A 40 -32.10 -9.14 9.71
N ARG A 41 -32.06 -10.42 10.11
CA ARG A 41 -33.22 -11.30 10.05
C ARG A 41 -34.36 -10.88 10.98
N PHE A 42 -34.04 -10.32 12.15
CA PHE A 42 -35.02 -9.88 13.14
C PHE A 42 -35.53 -8.46 12.88
N ALA A 43 -34.65 -7.51 12.58
CA ALA A 43 -34.97 -6.10 12.44
C ALA A 43 -35.25 -5.68 10.99
N ASN A 44 -35.01 -6.56 10.00
CA ASN A 44 -35.06 -6.26 8.55
C ASN A 44 -34.17 -5.09 8.12
N ASP A 45 -33.18 -4.72 8.96
CA ASP A 45 -32.24 -3.64 8.69
C ASP A 45 -30.89 -4.21 8.23
N LEU A 46 -30.51 -3.87 7.00
CA LEU A 46 -29.29 -4.36 6.34
C LEU A 46 -28.05 -3.51 6.69
N ARG A 47 -28.22 -2.36 7.36
CA ARG A 47 -27.13 -1.40 7.60
C ARG A 47 -25.97 -2.00 8.40
N ILE A 48 -26.28 -2.73 9.48
CA ILE A 48 -25.24 -3.35 10.33
C ILE A 48 -24.50 -4.45 9.57
N TYR A 49 -25.22 -5.26 8.81
CA TYR A 49 -24.63 -6.29 7.95
C TYR A 49 -23.69 -5.66 6.90
N ALA A 50 -24.13 -4.59 6.23
CA ALA A 50 -23.31 -3.86 5.28
C ALA A 50 -22.05 -3.29 5.95
N LEU A 51 -22.17 -2.68 7.13
CA LEU A 51 -21.03 -2.13 7.86
C LEU A 51 -19.98 -3.20 8.17
N VAL A 52 -20.39 -4.35 8.70
CA VAL A 52 -19.47 -5.48 8.99
C VAL A 52 -18.77 -5.98 7.72
N GLN A 53 -19.42 -5.85 6.56
CA GLN A 53 -18.84 -6.22 5.27
C GLN A 53 -17.88 -5.18 4.69
N PHE A 54 -18.18 -3.88 4.87
CA PHE A 54 -17.36 -2.79 4.35
C PHE A 54 -16.17 -2.46 5.26
N VAL A 55 -16.24 -2.70 6.57
CA VAL A 55 -15.14 -2.42 7.50
C VAL A 55 -13.83 -3.13 7.09
N PRO A 56 -13.80 -4.46 6.82
CA PRO A 56 -12.60 -5.13 6.29
C PRO A 56 -12.07 -4.52 4.99
N CYS A 57 -12.97 -4.05 4.12
CA CYS A 57 -12.61 -3.48 2.83
C CYS A 57 -11.75 -2.22 2.94
N PHE A 58 -11.99 -1.40 3.96
CA PHE A 58 -11.19 -0.20 4.22
C PHE A 58 -10.05 -0.46 5.20
N ALA A 59 -10.30 -1.30 6.20
CA ALA A 59 -9.35 -1.59 7.26
C ALA A 59 -8.10 -2.32 6.73
N ILE A 60 -8.25 -3.28 5.81
CA ILE A 60 -7.13 -4.02 5.23
C ILE A 60 -6.15 -3.09 4.49
N PRO A 61 -6.57 -2.28 3.48
CA PRO A 61 -5.66 -1.37 2.80
C PRO A 61 -5.12 -0.26 3.72
N ALA A 62 -5.96 0.31 4.59
CA ALA A 62 -5.50 1.35 5.53
C ALA A 62 -4.41 0.82 6.47
N MET A 63 -4.63 -0.34 7.09
CA MET A 63 -3.62 -0.98 7.94
C MET A 63 -2.42 -1.49 7.13
N ALA A 64 -2.62 -1.89 5.87
CA ALA A 64 -1.53 -2.33 5.01
C ALA A 64 -0.52 -1.21 4.71
N ILE A 65 -1.01 0.03 4.59
CA ILE A 65 -0.22 1.24 4.36
C ILE A 65 0.37 1.77 5.67
N LEU A 66 -0.42 1.81 6.75
CA LEU A 66 -0.04 2.46 8.00
C LEU A 66 0.91 1.61 8.85
N LEU A 67 0.74 0.29 8.88
CA LEU A 67 1.54 -0.59 9.72
C LEU A 67 2.78 -1.09 8.96
N PRO A 68 3.93 -1.30 9.64
CA PRO A 68 5.05 -2.03 9.06
C PRO A 68 4.69 -3.51 8.93
N PRO A 69 4.98 -4.16 7.79
CA PRO A 69 4.71 -5.58 7.61
C PRO A 69 5.67 -6.44 8.44
N LYS A 70 5.14 -7.42 9.17
CA LYS A 70 5.92 -8.39 9.98
C LYS A 70 6.60 -9.46 9.11
N TYR A 71 6.15 -9.65 7.87
CA TYR A 71 6.63 -10.68 6.94
C TYR A 71 7.10 -10.12 5.59
N SER A 72 8.02 -10.83 4.96
CA SER A 72 8.37 -10.65 3.55
C SER A 72 7.14 -10.86 2.66
N HIS A 73 6.94 -10.02 1.62
CA HIS A 73 5.83 -10.07 0.64
C HIS A 73 4.48 -9.41 1.00
N SER A 74 4.47 -8.40 1.86
CA SER A 74 3.24 -7.63 2.16
C SER A 74 2.60 -6.87 0.97
N HIS A 75 3.24 -6.79 -0.20
CA HIS A 75 2.63 -6.18 -1.39
C HIS A 75 1.44 -6.98 -1.92
N TYR A 76 1.36 -8.29 -1.66
CA TYR A 76 0.19 -9.10 -2.05
C TYR A 76 -1.10 -8.67 -1.34
N TRP A 77 -1.00 -8.09 -0.13
CA TRP A 77 -2.17 -7.51 0.54
C TRP A 77 -2.67 -6.24 -0.15
N LEU A 78 -1.78 -5.44 -0.74
CA LEU A 78 -2.18 -4.29 -1.56
C LEU A 78 -2.81 -4.74 -2.88
N TRP A 79 -2.26 -5.78 -3.52
CA TRP A 79 -2.87 -6.40 -4.70
C TRP A 79 -4.25 -7.01 -4.39
N ALA A 80 -4.38 -7.72 -3.27
CA ALA A 80 -5.64 -8.28 -2.80
C ALA A 80 -6.68 -7.18 -2.53
N ALA A 81 -6.27 -6.09 -1.88
CA ALA A 81 -7.13 -4.92 -1.70
C ALA A 81 -7.54 -4.28 -3.03
N GLY A 82 -6.62 -4.20 -4.01
CA GLY A 82 -6.90 -3.71 -5.36
C GLY A 82 -7.95 -4.54 -6.11
N TRP A 83 -7.81 -5.86 -6.10
CA TRP A 83 -8.80 -6.78 -6.69
C TRP A 83 -10.17 -6.68 -6.02
N TYR A 84 -10.19 -6.49 -4.70
CA TYR A 84 -11.44 -6.31 -3.97
C TYR A 84 -12.11 -4.96 -4.28
N LEU A 85 -11.34 -3.87 -4.38
CA LEU A 85 -11.85 -2.57 -4.79
C LEU A 85 -12.40 -2.63 -6.22
N LEU A 86 -11.71 -3.34 -7.11
CA LEU A 86 -12.18 -3.57 -8.47
C LEU A 86 -13.52 -4.31 -8.48
N ALA A 87 -13.70 -5.32 -7.63
CA ALA A 87 -14.98 -6.02 -7.48
C ALA A 87 -16.11 -5.07 -7.05
N LYS A 88 -15.83 -4.13 -6.13
CA LYS A 88 -16.81 -3.12 -5.69
C LYS A 88 -17.16 -2.10 -6.77
N ILE A 89 -16.18 -1.69 -7.58
CA ILE A 89 -16.42 -0.83 -8.74
C ILE A 89 -17.28 -1.56 -9.78
N GLN A 90 -17.00 -2.84 -10.04
CA GLN A 90 -17.80 -3.68 -10.95
C GLN A 90 -19.24 -3.86 -10.46
N GLU A 91 -19.45 -3.96 -9.14
CA GLU A 91 -20.78 -3.97 -8.52
C GLU A 91 -21.52 -2.64 -8.68
N ALA A 92 -20.85 -1.50 -8.51
CA ALA A 92 -21.45 -0.18 -8.68
C ALA A 92 -21.76 0.16 -10.16
N LEU A 93 -20.98 -0.40 -11.09
CA LEU A 93 -21.11 -0.18 -12.52
C LEU A 93 -21.85 -1.31 -13.25
N ASP A 94 -22.55 -2.18 -12.51
CA ASP A 94 -23.19 -3.39 -13.03
C ASP A 94 -24.03 -3.11 -14.28
N MET A 95 -24.90 -2.10 -14.22
CA MET A 95 -25.78 -1.74 -15.34
C MET A 95 -25.04 -1.09 -16.53
N LYS A 96 -23.89 -0.45 -16.29
CA LYS A 96 -23.06 0.11 -17.36
C LYS A 96 -22.28 -0.98 -18.09
N PHE A 97 -21.69 -1.92 -17.35
CA PHE A 97 -21.04 -3.09 -17.94
C PHE A 97 -22.04 -3.97 -18.69
N TYR A 98 -23.22 -4.19 -18.14
CA TYR A 98 -24.24 -5.02 -18.80
C TYR A 98 -24.66 -4.47 -20.18
N ARG A 99 -24.82 -3.14 -20.29
CA ARG A 99 -25.10 -2.47 -21.58
C ARG A 99 -23.89 -2.46 -22.53
N TRP A 100 -22.68 -2.31 -22.00
CA TRP A 100 -21.46 -2.25 -22.80
C TRP A 100 -21.02 -3.62 -23.34
N THR A 101 -21.31 -4.68 -22.59
CA THR A 101 -20.95 -6.07 -22.93
C THR A 101 -22.04 -6.79 -23.75
N HIS A 102 -22.97 -6.04 -24.36
CA HIS A 102 -24.10 -6.59 -25.13
C HIS A 102 -24.88 -7.69 -24.39
N PHE A 103 -25.19 -7.48 -23.10
CA PHE A 103 -25.97 -8.40 -22.27
C PHE A 103 -25.32 -9.78 -21.98
N LEU A 104 -24.07 -10.01 -22.38
CA LEU A 104 -23.38 -11.31 -22.20
C LEU A 104 -22.81 -11.51 -20.79
N VAL A 105 -22.34 -10.44 -20.14
CA VAL A 105 -21.69 -10.52 -18.82
C VAL A 105 -22.18 -9.37 -17.93
N SER A 106 -22.67 -9.72 -16.73
CA SER A 106 -23.08 -8.73 -15.71
C SER A 106 -21.87 -8.36 -14.83
N GLY A 107 -21.88 -7.13 -14.29
CA GLY A 107 -20.92 -6.74 -13.26
C GLY A 107 -20.96 -7.65 -12.03
N HIS A 108 -22.08 -8.34 -11.79
CA HIS A 108 -22.20 -9.32 -10.71
C HIS A 108 -21.32 -10.56 -10.92
N THR A 109 -21.16 -11.06 -12.14
CA THR A 109 -20.26 -12.21 -12.38
C THR A 109 -18.80 -11.79 -12.32
N LEU A 110 -18.48 -10.62 -12.90
CA LEU A 110 -17.16 -9.99 -12.82
C LEU A 110 -16.73 -9.73 -11.37
N LYS A 111 -17.64 -9.24 -10.51
CA LYS A 111 -17.31 -9.00 -9.10
C LYS A 111 -16.91 -10.30 -8.40
N HIS A 112 -17.58 -11.41 -8.69
CA HIS A 112 -17.27 -12.70 -8.09
C HIS A 112 -15.90 -13.21 -8.54
N LEU A 113 -15.58 -13.03 -9.83
CA LEU A 113 -14.26 -13.38 -10.37
C LEU A 113 -13.15 -12.53 -9.72
N SER A 114 -13.34 -11.22 -9.65
CA SER A 114 -12.39 -10.31 -9.01
C SER A 114 -12.25 -10.60 -7.50
N ALA A 115 -13.35 -10.90 -6.81
CA ALA A 115 -13.34 -11.26 -5.40
C ALA A 115 -12.66 -12.62 -5.14
N ALA A 116 -12.72 -13.57 -6.09
CA ALA A 116 -12.03 -14.86 -5.97
C ALA A 116 -10.50 -14.73 -6.04
N MET A 117 -9.98 -13.68 -6.67
CA MET A 117 -8.54 -13.41 -6.71
C MET A 117 -7.97 -13.01 -5.34
N VAL A 118 -8.80 -12.48 -4.44
CA VAL A 118 -8.38 -12.07 -3.08
C VAL A 118 -7.80 -13.24 -2.28
N PRO A 119 -8.53 -14.34 -2.04
CA PRO A 119 -7.97 -15.49 -1.32
C PRO A 119 -6.84 -16.17 -2.09
N VAL A 120 -6.82 -16.16 -3.43
CA VAL A 120 -5.72 -16.71 -4.23
C VAL A 120 -4.42 -15.98 -3.92
N MET A 121 -4.45 -14.65 -3.90
CA MET A 121 -3.27 -13.83 -3.55
C MET A 121 -2.85 -14.05 -2.09
N THR A 122 -3.81 -14.20 -1.17
CA THR A 122 -3.51 -14.52 0.23
C THR A 122 -2.85 -15.91 0.36
N ILE A 123 -3.28 -16.91 -0.40
CA ILE A 123 -2.68 -18.25 -0.39
C ILE A 123 -1.25 -18.22 -0.95
N ILE A 124 -1.02 -17.54 -2.07
CA ILE A 124 0.33 -17.37 -2.65
C ILE A 124 1.27 -16.68 -1.66
N MET A 125 0.75 -15.66 -0.98
CA MET A 125 1.47 -14.92 0.06
C MET A 125 1.82 -15.83 1.26
N LEU A 126 0.86 -16.63 1.75
CA LEU A 126 1.09 -17.58 2.84
C LEU A 126 2.06 -18.69 2.45
N TYR A 127 2.01 -19.15 1.20
CA TYR A 127 2.92 -20.19 0.68
C TYR A 127 4.36 -19.67 0.52
N SER A 128 4.52 -18.41 0.08
CA SER A 128 5.82 -17.77 -0.14
C SER A 128 6.37 -17.05 1.10
N ARG A 129 5.80 -17.30 2.29
CA ARG A 129 6.17 -16.56 3.51
C ARG A 129 7.57 -16.97 3.99
N ASN A 130 8.45 -15.98 4.11
CA ASN A 130 9.73 -16.10 4.82
C ASN A 130 9.77 -15.03 5.92
N LEU A 131 10.20 -15.40 7.12
CA LEU A 131 10.33 -14.49 8.27
C LEU A 131 11.34 -13.39 7.93
N ARG A 132 10.89 -12.14 7.86
CA ARG A 132 11.79 -10.99 7.67
C ARG A 132 12.04 -10.38 9.05
N VAL A 133 13.28 -10.40 9.50
CA VAL A 133 13.70 -9.86 10.80
C VAL A 133 13.57 -8.33 10.84
N GLU A 134 13.60 -7.67 9.68
CA GLU A 134 13.58 -6.21 9.54
C GLU A 134 12.14 -5.67 9.39
N ARG A 135 11.69 -4.90 10.40
CA ARG A 135 10.33 -4.34 10.53
C ARG A 135 10.25 -2.88 10.04
N LEU A 136 10.52 -2.61 8.77
CA LEU A 136 10.39 -1.25 8.22
C LEU A 136 9.07 -1.05 7.50
N SER A 137 8.37 0.05 7.81
CA SER A 137 7.13 0.44 7.11
C SER A 137 7.38 0.81 5.66
N LEU A 138 6.38 0.67 4.79
CA LEU A 138 6.44 1.20 3.42
C LEU A 138 6.63 2.72 3.42
N LEU A 139 6.07 3.41 4.41
CA LEU A 139 6.29 4.84 4.62
C LEU A 139 7.75 5.13 5.01
N ASP A 140 8.36 4.28 5.85
CA ASP A 140 9.76 4.44 6.25
C ASP A 140 10.70 4.19 5.07
N LYS A 141 10.40 3.19 4.23
CA LYS A 141 11.14 2.93 2.99
C LYS A 141 10.99 4.08 2.01
N TRP A 142 9.78 4.58 1.79
CA TRP A 142 9.53 5.72 0.91
C TRP A 142 10.23 6.99 1.44
N ARG A 143 10.19 7.23 2.75
CA ARG A 143 10.85 8.37 3.40
C ARG A 143 12.39 8.24 3.36
N GLN A 144 12.94 7.03 3.51
CA GLN A 144 14.37 6.77 3.31
C GLN A 144 14.76 6.98 1.85
N GLN A 145 13.97 6.47 0.91
CA GLN A 145 14.19 6.63 -0.52
C GLN A 145 14.16 8.12 -0.93
N MET A 146 13.21 8.90 -0.40
CA MET A 146 13.16 10.36 -0.57
C MET A 146 14.39 11.05 0.05
N ARG A 147 14.88 10.60 1.21
CA ARG A 147 16.12 11.10 1.83
C ARG A 147 17.37 10.79 1.01
N THR A 148 17.43 9.63 0.35
CA THR A 148 18.58 9.24 -0.49
C THR A 148 18.51 9.82 -1.90
N SER A 149 17.31 10.14 -2.40
CA SER A 149 17.12 10.78 -3.71
C SER A 149 17.13 12.31 -3.68
N SER A 150 17.12 12.92 -2.48
CA SER A 150 17.50 14.33 -2.32
C SER A 150 18.97 14.49 -2.71
N PRO A 151 19.32 15.28 -3.75
CA PRO A 151 20.69 15.42 -4.21
C PRO A 151 21.52 16.07 -3.10
N ARG A 152 22.28 15.26 -2.38
CA ARG A 152 23.14 15.65 -1.26
C ARG A 152 24.41 16.39 -1.72
N GLY A 153 24.32 17.15 -2.80
CA GLY A 153 25.46 17.80 -3.44
C GLY A 153 25.15 19.02 -4.31
N SER A 154 23.88 19.37 -4.58
CA SER A 154 23.58 20.59 -5.35
C SER A 154 23.46 21.85 -4.47
N GLY A 155 23.03 21.70 -3.21
CA GLY A 155 22.90 22.80 -2.26
C GLY A 155 24.24 23.40 -1.85
N ASP A 156 25.25 22.56 -1.58
CA ASP A 156 26.56 22.99 -1.12
C ASP A 156 27.37 23.64 -2.25
N SER A 157 27.25 23.11 -3.48
CA SER A 157 27.87 23.67 -4.68
C SER A 157 27.33 25.07 -5.01
N LEU A 158 26.01 25.25 -4.98
CA LEU A 158 25.40 26.55 -5.23
C LEU A 158 25.73 27.53 -4.11
N ALA A 159 25.68 27.11 -2.84
CA ALA A 159 26.05 27.96 -1.71
C ALA A 159 27.53 28.39 -1.75
N GLN A 160 28.45 27.50 -2.14
CA GLN A 160 29.86 27.84 -2.36
C GLN A 160 30.04 28.79 -3.54
N LYS A 161 29.35 28.54 -4.66
CA LYS A 161 29.40 29.39 -5.85
C LYS A 161 28.86 30.80 -5.57
N TRP A 162 27.76 30.91 -4.84
CA TRP A 162 27.22 32.20 -4.39
C TRP A 162 28.16 32.92 -3.42
N LYS A 163 28.78 32.21 -2.47
CA LYS A 163 29.80 32.80 -1.59
C LYS A 163 31.00 33.34 -2.37
N SER A 164 31.46 32.65 -3.42
CA SER A 164 32.58 33.14 -4.22
C SER A 164 32.23 34.44 -4.95
N TYR A 165 31.03 34.53 -5.56
CA TYR A 165 30.56 35.74 -6.25
C TYR A 165 30.51 36.99 -5.36
N TRP A 166 30.01 36.87 -4.12
CA TRP A 166 29.92 38.01 -3.20
C TRP A 166 31.24 38.35 -2.48
N SER A 167 32.16 37.39 -2.39
CA SER A 167 33.46 37.58 -1.71
C SER A 167 34.54 38.26 -2.56
N GLY A 168 34.28 38.48 -3.86
CA GLY A 168 35.19 39.17 -4.78
C GLY A 168 36.53 38.47 -5.02
N ARG A 169 36.72 37.22 -4.58
CA ARG A 169 37.96 36.47 -4.80
C ARG A 169 37.94 35.81 -6.17
N PRO A 170 38.92 36.08 -7.06
CA PRO A 170 39.03 35.37 -8.33
C PRO A 170 39.30 33.88 -8.09
N ASN A 171 38.68 33.04 -8.91
CA ASN A 171 38.82 31.59 -8.85
C ASN A 171 40.28 31.24 -9.20
N SER A 172 41.00 30.55 -8.31
CA SER A 172 42.45 30.29 -8.46
C SER A 172 42.82 29.49 -9.72
N SER A 173 41.83 28.94 -10.42
CA SER A 173 42.01 28.29 -11.72
C SER A 173 42.31 29.25 -12.88
N SER A 174 42.01 30.55 -12.77
CA SER A 174 42.34 31.52 -13.82
C SER A 174 43.75 32.10 -13.70
N LEU A 175 44.38 31.99 -12.53
CA LEU A 175 45.74 32.50 -12.30
C LEU A 175 46.84 31.58 -12.87
N LEU A 176 46.55 30.29 -13.06
CA LEU A 176 47.51 29.33 -13.60
C LEU A 176 47.67 29.39 -15.12
N HIS A 177 46.73 30.00 -15.85
CA HIS A 177 46.86 30.16 -17.30
C HIS A 177 47.73 31.36 -17.68
N ASP A 178 47.73 32.42 -16.88
CA ASP A 178 48.42 33.68 -17.21
C ASP A 178 49.94 33.63 -16.94
N GLU A 179 50.38 32.86 -15.94
CA GLU A 179 51.83 32.66 -15.70
C GLU A 179 52.50 31.82 -16.81
N SER A 180 51.76 30.93 -17.47
CA SER A 180 52.32 30.07 -18.52
C SER A 180 52.60 30.82 -19.83
N GLU A 181 51.85 31.90 -20.14
CA GLU A 181 52.07 32.68 -21.35
C GLU A 181 53.19 33.73 -21.21
N SER A 182 53.47 34.19 -19.98
CA SER A 182 54.56 35.15 -19.73
C SER A 182 55.96 34.52 -19.78
N LEU A 183 56.10 33.23 -19.48
CA LEU A 183 57.38 32.51 -19.51
C LEU A 183 57.81 32.04 -20.91
N VAL A 184 56.97 32.21 -21.93
CA VAL A 184 57.28 31.83 -23.32
C VAL A 184 57.76 33.03 -24.17
N ARG A 185 57.75 34.25 -23.61
CA ARG A 185 58.10 35.50 -24.33
C ARG A 185 59.34 36.24 -23.83
N ALA A 186 60.25 35.58 -23.10
CA ALA A 186 61.57 36.11 -22.75
C ALA A 186 62.68 35.25 -23.37
#